data_AF-A0A7W8RLG8-F1
#
_entry.id   AF-A0A7W8RLG8-F1
#
_cell.length_a   1.000
_cell.length_b   1.000
_cell.length_c   1.000
_cell.angle_alpha   90.00
_cell.angle_beta   90.00
_cell.angle_gamma   90.00
#
_symmetry.space_group_name_H-M   'P 1'
#
loop_
_entity.id
_entity.type
_entity.pdbx_description
1 polymer ?
#
loop_
_entity_poly.entity_id
_entity_poly.type
_entity_poly.pdbx_seq_one_letter_code
_entity_poly.pdbx_strand_id
1 'polypeptide(L)'
;MNDAGKRRRLKAHYAECDHVRALRDELERATHARRLAHLVMYGPRRVGLLPMPALPDCPPLPADLVGLRCGAKTPAGTPCKRVDLYANGRCPLHGGLSTGPTTPEGKARAASNGHMPKKKRTP
;
A
#
# COMPACT_ATOMS: atom_id res chain seq x y z
N MET A 1 -15.66 8.04 14.79
CA MET A 1 -14.20 7.99 14.53
C MET A 1 -13.79 9.18 13.69
N ASN A 2 -12.73 9.90 14.05
CA ASN A 2 -12.27 11.08 13.30
C ASN A 2 -11.47 10.69 12.03
N ASP A 3 -11.29 11.67 11.15
CA ASP A 3 -10.63 11.53 9.86
C ASP A 3 -9.16 11.06 9.97
N ALA A 4 -8.46 11.44 11.04
CA ALA A 4 -7.11 10.98 11.33
C ALA A 4 -7.07 9.50 11.76
N GLY A 5 -8.05 9.08 12.56
CA GLY A 5 -8.24 7.70 12.97
C GLY A 5 -8.52 6.81 11.77
N LYS A 6 -9.44 7.21 10.88
CA LYS A 6 -9.72 6.48 9.63
C LYS A 6 -8.45 6.30 8.78
N ARG A 7 -7.61 7.34 8.67
CA ARG A 7 -6.32 7.24 7.96
C ARG A 7 -5.35 6.25 8.61
N ARG A 8 -5.27 6.18 9.95
CA ARG A 8 -4.46 5.16 10.64
C ARG A 8 -4.95 3.74 10.35
N ARG A 9 -6.27 3.52 10.36
CA ARG A 9 -6.87 2.22 10.01
C ARG A 9 -6.65 1.84 8.54
N LEU A 10 -6.79 2.79 7.62
CA LEU A 10 -6.48 2.58 6.21
C LEU A 10 -5.02 2.11 6.03
N LYS A 11 -4.08 2.77 6.71
CA LYS A 11 -2.67 2.37 6.69
C LYS A 11 -2.47 0.94 7.23
N ALA A 12 -3.12 0.60 8.34
CA ALA A 12 -3.05 -0.75 8.92
C ALA A 12 -3.60 -1.81 7.95
N HIS A 13 -4.73 -1.53 7.31
CA HIS A 13 -5.33 -2.43 6.31
C HIS A 13 -4.39 -2.70 5.13
N TYR A 14 -3.76 -1.66 4.57
CA TYR A 14 -2.79 -1.88 3.49
C TYR A 14 -1.54 -2.64 3.96
N ALA A 15 -1.08 -2.43 5.19
CA ALA A 15 0.03 -3.21 5.75
C ALA A 15 -0.33 -4.69 5.92
N GLU A 16 -1.56 -5.00 6.32
CA GLU A 16 -2.08 -6.37 6.36
C GLU A 16 -2.13 -6.99 4.94
N CYS A 17 -2.61 -6.24 3.95
CA CYS A 17 -2.59 -6.73 2.56
C CYS A 17 -1.16 -6.92 2.01
N ASP A 18 -0.19 -6.09 2.41
CA ASP A 18 1.22 -6.29 2.04
C ASP A 18 1.80 -7.56 2.70
N HIS A 19 1.41 -7.86 3.95
CA HIS A 19 1.76 -9.12 4.60
C HIS A 19 1.17 -10.33 3.87
N VAL A 20 -0.12 -10.28 3.52
CA VAL A 20 -0.79 -11.34 2.75
C VAL A 20 -0.12 -11.55 1.39
N ARG A 21 0.28 -10.49 0.70
CA ARG A 21 1.05 -10.59 -0.56
C ARG A 21 2.38 -11.30 -0.36
N ALA A 22 3.13 -10.95 0.68
CA ALA A 22 4.39 -11.61 0.99
C ALA A 22 4.22 -13.10 1.30
N LEU A 23 3.20 -13.47 2.07
CA LEU A 23 2.83 -14.86 2.35
C LEU A 23 2.45 -15.61 1.06
N ARG A 24 1.69 -14.96 0.17
CA ARG A 24 1.32 -15.55 -1.12
C ARG A 24 2.55 -15.83 -1.98
N ASP A 25 3.46 -14.87 -2.09
CA ASP A 25 4.70 -15.02 -2.84
C ASP A 25 5.58 -16.15 -2.26
N GLU A 26 5.60 -16.31 -0.94
CA GLU A 26 6.32 -17.42 -0.27
C GLU A 26 5.71 -18.79 -0.61
N LEU A 27 4.38 -18.92 -0.52
CA LEU A 27 3.66 -20.14 -0.88
C LEU A 27 3.85 -20.50 -2.35
N GLU A 28 3.81 -19.51 -3.24
CA GLU A 28 4.05 -19.69 -4.68
C GLU A 28 5.48 -20.18 -4.94
N ARG A 29 6.49 -19.56 -4.31
CA ARG A 29 7.90 -20.02 -4.39
C ARG A 29 8.07 -21.44 -3.86
N ALA A 30 7.51 -21.76 -2.70
CA ALA A 30 7.56 -23.10 -2.13
C ALA A 30 6.87 -24.14 -3.02
N THR A 31 5.72 -23.78 -3.60
CA THR A 31 4.98 -24.63 -4.52
C THR A 31 5.78 -24.87 -5.80
N HIS A 32 6.40 -23.84 -6.35
CA HIS A 32 7.26 -23.96 -7.52
C HIS A 32 8.45 -24.87 -7.25
N ALA A 33 9.16 -24.67 -6.13
CA ALA A 33 10.28 -25.53 -5.72
C ALA A 33 9.85 -27.00 -5.57
N ARG A 34 8.71 -27.25 -4.91
CA ARG A 34 8.16 -28.60 -4.75
C ARG A 34 7.79 -29.23 -6.10
N ARG A 35 7.20 -28.46 -7.03
CA ARG A 35 6.87 -28.93 -8.38
C ARG A 35 8.12 -29.26 -9.19
N LEU A 36 9.17 -28.44 -9.11
CA LEU A 36 10.45 -28.73 -9.77
C LEU A 36 11.10 -30.01 -9.21
N ALA A 37 11.18 -30.16 -7.89
CA ALA A 37 11.69 -31.38 -7.26
C ALA A 37 10.87 -32.61 -7.71
N HIS A 38 9.54 -32.48 -7.75
CA HIS A 38 8.67 -33.55 -8.20
C HIS A 38 8.84 -33.89 -9.68
N LEU A 39 9.07 -32.88 -10.53
CA LEU A 39 9.40 -33.07 -11.95
C LEU A 39 10.70 -33.85 -12.12
N VAL A 40 11.74 -33.49 -11.36
CA VAL A 40 13.05 -34.16 -11.39
C VAL A 40 12.92 -35.62 -10.91
N MET A 41 12.19 -35.86 -9.84
CA MET A 41 12.10 -37.19 -9.22
C MET A 41 11.15 -38.15 -9.97
N TYR A 42 10.02 -37.66 -10.47
CA TYR A 42 8.93 -38.50 -10.97
C TYR A 42 8.54 -38.23 -12.43
N GLY A 43 9.22 -37.29 -13.09
CA GLY A 43 8.96 -36.91 -14.47
C GLY A 43 7.68 -36.07 -14.66
N PRO A 44 7.43 -35.61 -15.90
CA PRO A 44 6.40 -34.63 -16.20
C PRO A 44 4.97 -35.18 -16.07
N ARG A 45 4.76 -36.49 -16.19
CA ARG A 45 3.43 -37.11 -16.07
C ARG A 45 2.85 -36.99 -14.67
N ARG A 46 3.69 -36.87 -13.64
CA ARG A 46 3.23 -36.84 -12.25
C ARG A 46 3.21 -35.45 -11.60
N VAL A 47 3.87 -34.43 -12.18
CA VAL A 47 3.93 -33.08 -11.59
C VAL A 47 2.56 -32.40 -11.48
N GLY A 48 1.63 -32.73 -12.37
CA GLY A 48 0.26 -32.21 -12.36
C GLY A 48 -0.64 -32.81 -11.27
N LEU A 49 -0.22 -33.91 -10.63
CA LEU A 49 -0.98 -34.56 -9.56
C LEU A 49 -0.72 -33.91 -8.18
N LEU A 50 0.21 -32.96 -8.10
CA LEU A 50 0.53 -32.30 -6.85
C LEU A 50 -0.57 -31.30 -6.48
N PRO A 51 -1.13 -31.35 -5.26
CA PRO A 51 -2.18 -30.43 -4.86
C PRO A 51 -1.62 -29.01 -4.77
N MET A 52 -2.29 -28.06 -5.42
CA MET A 52 -1.97 -26.64 -5.30
C MET A 52 -2.46 -26.12 -3.94
N PRO A 53 -1.65 -25.35 -3.20
CA PRO A 53 -2.14 -24.77 -1.95
C PRO A 53 -3.20 -23.71 -2.25
N ALA A 54 -4.15 -23.55 -1.33
CA ALA A 54 -4.99 -22.37 -1.31
C ALA A 54 -4.13 -21.15 -0.98
N LEU A 55 -4.25 -20.10 -1.78
CA LEU A 55 -3.53 -18.85 -1.56
C LEU A 55 -4.41 -17.91 -0.72
N PRO A 56 -3.84 -17.20 0.27
CA PRO A 56 -4.60 -16.26 1.06
C PRO A 56 -4.99 -15.02 0.23
N ASP A 57 -6.22 -14.56 0.43
CA ASP A 57 -6.73 -13.33 -0.18
C ASP A 57 -6.51 -12.13 0.74
N CYS A 58 -6.23 -10.97 0.16
CA CYS A 58 -6.18 -9.71 0.90
C CYS A 58 -7.58 -9.41 1.44
N PRO A 59 -7.72 -9.05 2.72
CA PRO A 59 -9.03 -8.76 3.31
C PRO A 59 -9.73 -7.63 2.55
N PRO A 60 -11.08 -7.59 2.56
CA PRO A 60 -11.81 -6.47 1.97
C PRO A 60 -11.58 -5.18 2.76
N LEU A 61 -11.68 -4.03 2.08
CA LEU A 61 -11.59 -2.74 2.74
C LEU A 61 -12.70 -2.60 3.81
N PRO A 62 -12.38 -2.21 5.05
CA PRO A 62 -13.37 -2.00 6.11
C PRO A 62 -14.46 -0.99 5.70
N ALA A 63 -15.72 -1.31 6.00
CA ALA A 63 -16.88 -0.52 5.61
C ALA A 63 -16.82 0.95 6.06
N ASP A 64 -16.19 1.24 7.20
CA ASP A 64 -16.06 2.60 7.75
C ASP A 64 -15.06 3.49 6.99
N LEU A 65 -14.21 2.87 6.16
CA LEU A 65 -13.21 3.52 5.31
C LEU A 65 -13.71 3.73 3.87
N VAL A 66 -14.82 3.08 3.49
CA VAL A 66 -15.44 3.28 2.19
C VAL A 66 -15.85 4.74 2.03
N GLY A 67 -15.45 5.36 0.93
CA GLY A 67 -15.73 6.78 0.64
C GLY A 67 -14.89 7.78 1.43
N LEU A 68 -13.83 7.36 2.14
CA LEU A 68 -12.89 8.27 2.77
C LEU A 68 -12.26 9.21 1.72
N ARG A 69 -12.35 10.52 1.95
CA ARG A 69 -11.87 11.54 1.00
C ARG A 69 -10.43 11.97 1.31
N CYS A 70 -9.71 12.38 0.28
CA CYS A 70 -8.34 12.85 0.42
C CYS A 70 -8.24 14.08 1.34
N GLY A 71 -9.10 15.08 1.13
CA GLY A 71 -9.18 16.26 1.98
C GLY A 71 -8.01 17.25 1.87
N ALA A 72 -7.03 16.99 1.00
CA ALA A 72 -5.93 17.94 0.75
C ALA A 72 -6.47 19.25 0.13
N LYS A 73 -5.86 20.39 0.47
CA LYS A 73 -6.24 21.71 -0.08
C LYS A 73 -5.87 21.77 -1.56
N THR A 74 -6.86 22.02 -2.40
CA THR A 74 -6.68 22.23 -3.85
C THR A 74 -6.18 23.65 -4.14
N PRO A 75 -5.70 23.94 -5.36
CA PRO A 75 -5.37 25.31 -5.77
C PRO A 75 -6.54 26.30 -5.61
N ALA A 76 -7.77 25.82 -5.81
CA ALA A 76 -9.01 26.58 -5.61
C ALA A 76 -9.39 26.80 -4.12
N GLY A 77 -8.55 26.35 -3.18
CA GLY A 77 -8.78 26.52 -1.75
C GLY A 77 -9.77 25.53 -1.12
N THR A 78 -10.47 24.73 -1.92
CA THR A 78 -11.43 23.72 -1.45
C THR A 78 -10.75 22.38 -1.14
N PRO A 79 -11.33 21.53 -0.26
CA PRO A 79 -10.77 20.21 0.04
C PRO A 79 -10.97 19.22 -1.12
N CYS A 80 -9.96 18.40 -1.38
CA CYS A 80 -10.00 17.37 -2.41
C CYS A 80 -11.07 16.31 -2.12
N LYS A 81 -11.95 16.07 -3.10
CA LYS A 81 -13.10 15.15 -3.00
C LYS A 81 -12.81 13.71 -3.45
N ARG A 82 -11.62 13.44 -3.97
CA ARG A 82 -11.18 12.11 -4.44
C ARG A 82 -11.19 11.08 -3.31
N VAL A 83 -11.58 9.84 -3.64
CA VAL A 83 -11.71 8.69 -2.72
C VAL A 83 -10.74 7.55 -3.04
N ASP A 84 -10.05 7.64 -4.18
CA ASP A 84 -8.93 6.77 -4.56
C ASP A 84 -7.70 7.09 -3.69
N LEU A 85 -7.68 6.54 -2.47
CA LEU A 85 -6.64 6.77 -1.47
C LEU A 85 -5.65 5.61 -1.40
N TYR A 86 -4.37 5.95 -1.31
CA TYR A 86 -3.29 4.99 -1.04
C TYR A 86 -3.09 4.81 0.48
N ALA A 87 -2.16 3.93 0.86
CA ALA A 87 -1.85 3.61 2.26
C ALA A 87 -1.53 4.83 3.15
N ASN A 88 -1.04 5.93 2.55
CA ASN A 88 -0.78 7.19 3.24
C ASN A 88 -2.03 8.08 3.44
N GLY A 89 -3.21 7.63 2.99
CA GLY A 89 -4.48 8.36 3.09
C GLY A 89 -4.62 9.53 2.13
N ARG A 90 -3.81 9.59 1.06
CA ARG A 90 -3.86 10.64 0.03
C ARG A 90 -4.10 10.03 -1.35
N CYS A 91 -4.70 10.84 -2.23
CA CYS A 91 -4.96 10.46 -3.61
C CYS A 91 -3.70 10.66 -4.48
N PRO A 92 -3.63 10.09 -5.69
CA PRO A 92 -2.42 10.15 -6.52
C PRO A 92 -2.00 11.61 -6.83
N LEU A 93 -2.95 12.52 -6.98
CA LEU A 93 -2.68 13.95 -7.24
C LEU A 93 -2.13 14.72 -6.04
N HIS A 94 -2.28 14.20 -4.83
CA HIS A 94 -1.83 14.86 -3.60
C HIS A 94 -0.77 14.04 -2.87
N GLY A 95 0.04 13.28 -3.61
CA GLY A 95 1.16 12.52 -3.08
C GLY A 95 0.80 11.11 -2.59
N GLY A 96 -0.34 10.55 -2.98
CA GLY A 96 -0.73 9.17 -2.67
C GLY A 96 0.33 8.15 -3.11
N LEU A 97 0.91 8.37 -4.28
CA LEU A 97 2.01 7.57 -4.85
C LEU A 97 3.40 7.93 -4.30
N SER A 98 3.51 9.02 -3.55
CA SER A 98 4.80 9.44 -3.01
C SER A 98 5.16 8.60 -1.79
N THR A 99 6.36 8.03 -1.82
CA THR A 99 6.97 7.31 -0.68
C THR A 99 7.60 8.26 0.34
N GLY A 100 7.68 9.56 0.02
CA GLY A 100 8.44 10.53 0.80
C GLY A 100 9.95 10.36 0.68
N PRO A 101 10.75 11.18 1.39
CA PRO A 101 12.20 11.03 1.40
C PRO A 101 12.61 9.76 2.15
N THR A 102 13.39 8.91 1.49
CA THR A 102 13.90 7.65 2.07
C THR A 102 15.25 7.83 2.77
N THR A 103 16.08 8.79 2.32
CA THR A 103 17.41 9.04 2.89
C THR A 103 17.37 9.94 4.14
N PRO A 104 18.36 9.84 5.05
CA PRO A 104 18.47 10.72 6.21
C PRO A 104 18.50 12.21 5.83
N GLU A 105 19.27 12.59 4.82
CA GLU A 105 19.43 13.97 4.35
C GLU A 105 18.11 14.49 3.77
N GLY A 106 17.41 13.64 3.00
CA GLY A 106 16.10 13.94 2.44
C GLY A 106 15.06 14.18 3.55
N LYS A 107 15.08 13.37 4.60
CA LYS A 107 14.20 13.53 5.78
C LYS A 107 14.51 14.83 6.52
N ALA A 108 15.79 15.13 6.75
CA ALA A 108 16.22 16.37 7.40
C ALA A 108 15.77 17.61 6.62
N ARG A 109 15.94 17.61 5.29
CA ARG A 109 15.48 18.68 4.40
C ARG A 109 13.96 18.83 4.40
N ALA A 110 13.21 17.72 4.43
CA ALA A 110 11.75 17.79 4.50
C ALA A 110 11.26 18.33 5.86
N ALA A 111 11.94 17.97 6.95
CA ALA A 111 11.62 18.47 8.29
C ALA A 111 11.91 19.97 8.41
N SER A 112 13.03 20.46 7.87
CA SER A 112 13.39 21.87 7.93
C SER A 112 12.39 22.79 7.20
N ASN A 113 11.74 22.31 6.13
CA ASN A 113 10.70 23.06 5.41
C ASN A 113 9.53 23.50 6.31
N GLY A 114 9.23 22.77 7.39
CA GLY A 114 8.17 23.13 8.34
C GLY A 114 8.51 24.34 9.22
N HIS A 115 9.80 24.58 9.45
CA HIS A 115 10.31 25.66 10.31
C HIS A 115 10.62 26.95 9.54
N MET A 116 10.68 26.89 8.21
CA MET A 116 10.92 28.07 7.39
C MET A 116 9.69 28.98 7.33
N PRO A 117 9.87 30.32 7.44
CA PRO A 117 8.78 31.27 7.28
C PRO A 117 8.19 31.15 5.87
N LYS A 118 6.90 30.88 5.78
CA LYS A 118 6.20 30.80 4.50
C LYS A 118 6.08 32.20 3.92
N LYS A 119 6.84 32.51 2.86
CA LYS A 119 6.62 33.75 2.09
C LYS A 119 5.18 33.75 1.56
N LYS A 120 4.46 34.85 1.77
CA LYS A 120 3.17 35.06 1.10
C LYS A 120 3.46 35.04 -0.40
N ARG A 121 2.86 34.09 -1.12
CA ARG A 121 2.83 34.15 -2.57
C ARG A 121 1.98 35.37 -2.91
N THR A 122 2.57 36.36 -3.57
CA THR A 122 1.81 37.49 -4.14
C THR A 122 0.80 36.93 -5.14
N PRO A 123 -0.43 37.47 -5.18
CA PRO A 123 -1.44 37.04 -6.15
C PRO A 123 -0.97 37.19 -7.59
#